data_AF-A0A7Z7YHS2-F1
#
_entry.id   AF-A0A7Z7YHS2-F1
#
_cell.length_a   1.000
_cell.length_b   1.000
_cell.length_c   1.000
_cell.angle_alpha   90.00
_cell.angle_beta   90.00
_cell.angle_gamma   90.00
#
_symmetry.space_group_name_H-M   'P 1'
#
loop_
_entity.id
_entity.type
_entity.pdbx_description
1 polymer ?
#
loop_
_entity_poly.entity_id
_entity_poly.type
_entity_poly.pdbx_seq_one_letter_code
_entity_poly.pdbx_strand_id
1 'polypeptide(L)'
;SKLLTRLNNSDLLLLDDWGLEPLSSEQRSDLLEIVDLMYQRGSIIVVSQLPVENWYKMIGDSTHADAILDRLVHGSIKIELKGESMRKIQSPLTEGDQ
;
A
#
# COMPACT_ATOMS: atom_id res chain seq x y z
N SER A 1 -7.34 10.74 17.00
CA SER A 1 -8.14 9.52 16.72
C SER A 1 -7.54 8.32 17.46
N LYS A 2 -8.36 7.37 17.99
CA LYS A 2 -7.86 6.13 18.62
C LYS A 2 -7.01 5.29 17.65
N LEU A 3 -7.25 5.39 16.34
CA LEU A 3 -6.48 4.71 15.30
C LEU A 3 -5.04 5.25 15.23
N LEU A 4 -4.88 6.58 15.15
CA LEU A 4 -3.58 7.23 15.11
C LEU A 4 -2.74 6.94 16.37
N THR A 5 -3.35 6.88 17.55
CA THR A 5 -2.64 6.48 18.78
C THR A 5 -2.15 5.04 18.72
N ARG A 6 -2.93 4.12 18.14
CA ARG A 6 -2.51 2.73 17.96
C ARG A 6 -1.41 2.61 16.91
N LEU A 7 -1.55 3.30 15.78
CA LEU A 7 -0.53 3.34 14.73
C LEU A 7 0.77 3.94 15.24
N ASN A 8 0.69 4.99 16.05
CA ASN A 8 1.85 5.56 16.71
C ASN A 8 2.56 4.45 17.49
N ASN A 9 1.88 3.61 18.27
CA ASN A 9 2.54 2.55 19.04
C ASN A 9 3.00 1.32 18.24
N SER A 10 2.85 1.31 16.91
CA SER A 10 3.25 0.18 16.06
C SER A 10 4.60 0.43 15.39
N ASP A 11 5.45 -0.60 15.33
CA ASP A 11 6.72 -0.53 14.59
C ASP A 11 6.57 -0.89 13.10
N LEU A 12 5.43 -1.50 12.72
CA LEU A 12 5.14 -1.94 11.36
C LEU A 12 3.68 -1.67 11.00
N LEU A 13 3.48 -1.08 9.82
CA LEU A 13 2.18 -0.91 9.16
C LEU A 13 2.19 -1.69 7.84
N LEU A 14 1.14 -2.48 7.60
CA LEU A 14 0.93 -3.18 6.33
C LEU A 14 -0.31 -2.61 5.64
N LEU A 15 -0.13 -2.12 4.42
CA LEU A 15 -1.18 -1.66 3.52
C LEU A 15 -1.37 -2.71 2.43
N ASP A 16 -2.48 -3.44 2.50
CA ASP A 16 -2.84 -4.46 1.51
C ASP A 16 -3.78 -3.89 0.45
N ASP A 17 -3.80 -4.51 -0.74
CA ASP A 17 -4.63 -4.12 -1.89
C ASP A 17 -4.53 -2.62 -2.26
N TRP A 18 -3.33 -2.06 -2.18
CA TRP A 18 -3.07 -0.66 -2.50
C TRP A 18 -3.35 -0.36 -3.98
N GLY A 19 -4.10 0.70 -4.23
CA GLY A 19 -4.32 1.26 -5.56
C GLY A 19 -5.41 0.62 -6.41
N LEU A 20 -6.41 0.00 -5.77
CA LEU A 20 -7.65 -0.42 -6.43
C LEU A 20 -8.48 0.77 -6.96
N GLU A 21 -8.57 1.85 -6.18
CA GLU A 21 -9.35 3.05 -6.52
C GLU A 21 -8.56 4.32 -6.22
N PRO A 22 -8.83 5.43 -6.95
CA PRO A 22 -8.23 6.72 -6.63
C PRO A 22 -8.65 7.23 -5.25
N LEU A 23 -7.74 7.87 -4.53
CA LEU A 23 -8.05 8.41 -3.20
C LEU A 23 -8.91 9.67 -3.30
N SER A 24 -9.84 9.81 -2.35
CA SER A 24 -10.54 11.07 -2.09
C SER A 24 -9.60 12.11 -1.45
N SER A 25 -10.00 13.38 -1.43
CA SER A 25 -9.19 14.45 -0.81
C SER A 25 -8.93 14.19 0.69
N GLU A 26 -9.93 13.66 1.40
CA GLU A 26 -9.83 13.34 2.83
C GLU A 26 -8.86 12.17 3.03
N GLN A 27 -9.00 11.10 2.24
CA GLN A 27 -8.12 9.93 2.29
C GLN A 27 -6.65 10.27 2.00
N ARG A 28 -6.37 11.22 1.10
CA ARG A 28 -5.00 11.69 0.85
C ARG A 28 -4.40 12.38 2.06
N SER A 29 -5.19 13.20 2.74
CA SER A 29 -4.77 13.94 3.94
C SER A 29 -4.48 12.97 5.08
N ASP A 30 -5.40 12.03 5.32
CA ASP A 30 -5.26 10.97 6.33
C ASP A 30 -4.05 10.08 6.06
N LEU A 31 -3.85 9.68 4.81
CA LEU A 31 -2.70 8.88 4.43
C LEU A 31 -1.39 9.63 4.65
N LEU A 32 -1.31 10.90 4.28
CA LEU A 32 -0.11 11.70 4.51
C LEU A 32 0.21 11.79 6.00
N GLU A 33 -0.79 12.01 6.86
CA GLU A 33 -0.60 12.01 8.32
C GLU A 33 -0.05 10.66 8.82
N ILE A 34 -0.59 9.54 8.34
CA ILE A 34 -0.12 8.20 8.70
C ILE A 34 1.33 7.96 8.23
N VAL A 35 1.64 8.33 6.98
CA VAL A 35 2.97 8.17 6.42
C VAL A 35 3.99 9.03 7.17
N ASP A 36 3.64 10.27 7.52
CA ASP A 36 4.48 11.16 8.32
C ASP A 36 4.77 10.58 9.71
N LEU A 37 3.78 10.01 10.39
CA LEU A 37 3.95 9.37 11.70
C LEU A 37 4.93 8.18 11.65
N MET A 38 4.94 7.44 10.54
CA MET A 38 5.74 6.24 10.39
C MET A 38 7.14 6.49 9.84
N TYR A 39 7.33 7.52 9.00
CA TYR A 39 8.54 7.74 8.19
C TYR A 39 9.86 7.74 8.98
N GLN A 40 9.86 8.15 10.25
CA GLN A 40 11.06 8.17 11.10
C GLN A 40 11.02 7.19 12.28
N ARG A 41 9.95 6.39 12.40
CA ARG A 41 9.70 5.56 13.57
C ARG A 41 9.57 4.08 13.25
N GLY A 42 8.88 3.75 12.17
CA GLY A 42 8.52 2.38 11.85
C GLY A 42 8.68 2.07 10.38
N SER A 43 8.28 0.86 10.00
CA SER A 43 8.30 0.42 8.61
C SER A 43 6.89 0.39 8.03
N ILE A 44 6.78 0.68 6.73
CA ILE A 44 5.55 0.50 5.97
C ILE A 44 5.80 -0.55 4.90
N ILE A 45 4.97 -1.59 4.87
CA ILE A 45 4.90 -2.55 3.77
C ILE A 45 3.64 -2.22 2.97
N VAL A 46 3.81 -2.01 1.67
CA VAL A 46 2.69 -1.79 0.75
C VAL A 46 2.64 -2.96 -0.21
N VAL A 47 1.48 -3.60 -0.28
CA VAL A 47 1.18 -4.67 -1.23
C VAL A 47 0.21 -4.10 -2.26
N SER A 48 0.61 -4.14 -3.52
CA SER A 48 -0.15 -3.55 -4.61
C SER A 48 -0.08 -4.43 -5.84
N GLN A 49 -1.21 -4.50 -6.56
CA GLN A 49 -1.23 -5.02 -7.94
C GLN A 49 -0.90 -3.93 -8.97
N LEU A 50 -0.92 -2.66 -8.54
CA LEU A 50 -0.65 -1.51 -9.37
C LEU A 50 0.87 -1.23 -9.35
N PRO A 51 1.53 -1.12 -10.51
CA PRO A 51 2.95 -0.80 -10.55
C PRO A 51 3.18 0.63 -10.04
N VAL A 52 4.35 0.87 -9.43
CA VAL A 52 4.63 2.10 -8.67
C VAL A 52 4.51 3.37 -9.53
N GLU A 53 4.79 3.28 -10.83
CA GLU A 53 4.68 4.43 -11.75
C GLU A 53 3.25 4.96 -11.85
N ASN A 54 2.25 4.12 -11.58
CA ASN A 54 0.85 4.50 -11.63
C ASN A 54 0.33 5.07 -10.29
N TRP A 55 1.10 4.98 -9.21
CA TRP A 55 0.66 5.43 -7.89
C TRP A 55 0.44 6.94 -7.85
N TYR A 56 1.25 7.73 -8.59
CA TYR A 56 1.09 9.19 -8.65
C TYR A 56 -0.31 9.60 -9.11
N LYS A 57 -0.80 8.96 -10.17
CA LYS A 57 -2.14 9.20 -10.73
C LYS A 57 -3.24 8.72 -9.80
N MET A 58 -3.04 7.59 -9.13
CA MET A 58 -3.99 6.97 -8.20
C MET A 58 -4.13 7.78 -6.90
N ILE A 59 -3.03 8.30 -6.35
CA ILE A 59 -3.09 9.23 -5.22
C ILE A 59 -3.81 10.49 -5.69
N GLY A 60 -3.37 11.08 -6.80
CA GLY A 60 -3.92 12.34 -7.30
C GLY A 60 -3.55 13.52 -6.41
N ASP A 61 -3.81 14.75 -6.89
CA ASP A 61 -3.26 15.99 -6.32
C ASP A 61 -1.72 16.00 -6.28
N SER A 62 -1.10 16.88 -7.07
CA SER A 62 0.37 16.85 -7.24
C SER A 62 1.11 16.98 -5.91
N THR A 63 0.62 17.85 -5.02
CA THR A 63 1.26 18.13 -3.73
C THR A 63 1.24 16.92 -2.81
N HIS A 64 0.08 16.26 -2.66
CA HIS A 64 -0.02 15.06 -1.83
C HIS A 64 0.73 13.87 -2.46
N ALA A 65 0.61 13.69 -3.78
CA ALA A 65 1.29 12.62 -4.49
C ALA A 65 2.82 12.73 -4.32
N ASP A 66 3.39 13.92 -4.53
CA ASP A 66 4.82 14.15 -4.31
C ASP A 66 5.24 13.84 -2.88
N ALA A 67 4.53 14.38 -1.88
CA ALA A 67 4.87 14.20 -0.47
C ALA A 67 4.78 12.74 0.01
N ILE A 68 3.72 12.03 -0.40
CA ILE A 68 3.50 10.63 -0.03
C ILE A 68 4.52 9.72 -0.73
N LEU A 69 4.73 9.91 -2.04
CA LEU A 69 5.64 9.06 -2.80
C LEU A 69 7.11 9.29 -2.41
N ASP A 70 7.50 10.50 -2.08
CA ASP A 70 8.84 10.77 -1.55
C ASP A 70 9.11 9.92 -0.30
N ARG A 71 8.14 9.82 0.62
CA ARG A 71 8.30 9.05 1.85
C ARG A 71 8.16 7.54 1.66
N LEU A 72 7.25 7.10 0.79
CA LEU A 72 6.97 5.67 0.57
C LEU A 72 7.93 5.01 -0.43
N VAL A 73 8.42 5.74 -1.42
CA VAL A 73 9.11 5.18 -2.59
C VAL A 73 10.60 5.52 -2.61
N HIS A 74 11.00 6.71 -2.16
CA HIS A 74 12.40 7.17 -2.30
C HIS A 74 13.39 6.24 -1.58
N GLY A 75 13.06 5.80 -0.37
CA GLY A 75 13.91 4.93 0.46
C GLY A 75 13.51 3.45 0.47
N SER A 76 12.57 3.02 -0.36
CA SER A 76 11.98 1.68 -0.22
C SER A 76 12.69 0.59 -1.01
N ILE A 77 12.56 -0.63 -0.48
CA ILE A 77 12.95 -1.86 -1.18
C ILE A 77 11.76 -2.29 -2.04
N LYS A 78 11.96 -2.34 -3.35
CA LYS A 78 10.93 -2.74 -4.31
C LYS A 78 11.10 -4.21 -4.64
N ILE A 79 10.07 -5.00 -4.37
CA ILE A 79 10.04 -6.43 -4.68
C ILE A 79 8.94 -6.66 -5.72
N GLU A 80 9.33 -6.93 -6.95
CA GLU A 80 8.41 -7.30 -8.02
C GLU A 80 8.14 -8.81 -7.93
N LEU A 81 6.90 -9.18 -7.58
CA LEU A 81 6.48 -10.57 -7.54
C LEU A 81 6.11 -11.07 -8.93
N LYS A 82 6.57 -12.27 -9.28
CA LYS A 82 6.32 -12.94 -10.56
C LYS A 82 5.78 -14.33 -10.31
N GLY A 83 5.02 -14.86 -11.26
CA GLY A 83 4.46 -16.20 -11.21
C GLY A 83 2.94 -16.24 -11.27
N GLU A 84 2.38 -17.44 -11.31
CA GLU A 84 0.94 -17.64 -11.34
C GLU A 84 0.31 -17.44 -9.96
N SER A 85 -0.99 -17.14 -9.96
CA SER A 85 -1.75 -17.04 -8.72
C SER A 85 -1.68 -18.36 -7.94
N MET A 86 -1.23 -18.28 -6.70
CA MET A 86 -1.25 -19.42 -5.77
C MET A 86 -2.66 -19.99 -5.58
N ARG A 87 -3.71 -19.17 -5.78
CA ARG A 87 -5.11 -19.65 -5.75
C ARG A 87 -5.36 -20.68 -6.84
N LYS A 88 -4.82 -20.51 -8.05
CA LYS A 88 -4.94 -21.48 -9.15
C LYS A 88 -4.18 -22.78 -8.84
N ILE A 89 -3.00 -22.66 -8.25
CA ILE A 89 -2.14 -23.80 -7.89
C ILE A 89 -2.76 -24.66 -6.78
N GLN A 90 -3.52 -24.05 -5.87
CA GLN A 90 -4.24 -24.77 -4.79
C GLN A 90 -5.62 -25.28 -5.21
N SER A 91 -6.21 -24.75 -6.30
CA SER A 91 -7.51 -25.18 -6.83
C SER A 91 -7.55 -26.42 -7.77
N PRO A 92 -6.47 -27.17 -8.12
CA PRO A 92 -6.62 -28.36 -8.95
C PRO A 92 -7.26 -29.55 -8.19
N LEU A 93 -7.57 -29.39 -6.89
CA LEU A 93 -8.23 -30.41 -6.08
C LEU A 93 -9.76 -30.51 -6.29
N THR A 94 -10.34 -29.77 -7.24
CA THR A 94 -11.79 -29.82 -7.54
C THR A 94 -12.16 -30.12 -9.00
N GLU A 95 -11.23 -30.61 -9.83
CA GLU A 95 -11.60 -31.30 -11.09
C GLU A 95 -11.96 -32.78 -10.83
N GLY A 96 -12.73 -33.00 -9.76
CA GLY A 96 -13.18 -34.32 -9.29
C GLY A 96 -14.70 -34.49 -9.27
N ASP A 97 -15.45 -33.55 -9.82
CA ASP A 97 -16.89 -33.71 -10.04
C ASP A 97 -17.14 -33.86 -11.55
N GLN A 98 -17.27 -35.13 -11.95
CA GLN A 98 -17.85 -35.58 -13.23
C GLN A 98 -19.28 -35.06 -13.40
#